data_AF-A0A2J9DZ15-F1
#
_entry.id   AF-A0A2J9DZ15-F1
#
_cell.length_a   1.000
_cell.length_b   1.000
_cell.length_c   1.000
_cell.angle_alpha   90.00
_cell.angle_beta   90.00
_cell.angle_gamma   90.00
#
_symmetry.space_group_name_H-M   'P 1'
#
loop_
_entity.id
_entity.type
_entity.pdbx_description
1 polymer ?
#
loop_
_entity_poly.entity_id
_entity_poly.type
_entity_poly.pdbx_seq_one_letter_code
_entity_poly.pdbx_strand_id
1 'polypeptide(L)'
;MDEDRQLNLLEMIVKNILENPNLCIRIRIYTFNNETCLLSDRGFNLNQSNDFDKEMVWEFNLSSKSFIRYIFIRDDLENLIPDNPNILWKEILDFYKSQPKSISYESKNNDLRELEQYNQNTVTYCHERVFNSQSNCYGVEVIKS
;
A
#
# COMPACT_ATOMS: atom_id res chain seq x y z
N MET A 1 -14.54 28.54 -19.84
CA MET A 1 -14.32 28.74 -18.39
C MET A 1 -15.33 27.82 -17.74
N ASP A 2 -14.90 26.63 -17.34
CA ASP A 2 -15.77 25.74 -16.57
C ASP A 2 -15.69 26.16 -15.11
N GLU A 3 -16.80 26.67 -14.62
CA GLU A 3 -17.06 27.10 -13.25
C GLU A 3 -16.94 25.91 -12.28
N ASP A 4 -16.23 26.15 -11.17
CA ASP A 4 -16.20 25.44 -9.88
C ASP A 4 -17.01 24.14 -9.75
N ARG A 5 -16.61 23.08 -10.45
CA ARG A 5 -17.03 21.73 -10.09
C ARG A 5 -16.34 21.35 -8.77
N GLN A 6 -17.11 21.40 -7.69
CA GLN A 6 -16.65 20.91 -6.39
C GLN A 6 -16.37 19.41 -6.51
N LEU A 7 -15.12 19.03 -6.28
CA LEU A 7 -14.70 17.63 -6.34
C LEU A 7 -15.41 16.84 -5.24
N ASN A 8 -15.90 15.65 -5.59
CA ASN A 8 -16.39 14.72 -4.57
C ASN A 8 -15.20 14.15 -3.76
N LEU A 9 -15.48 13.49 -2.63
CA LEU A 9 -14.45 12.96 -1.74
C LEU A 9 -13.44 12.05 -2.46
N LEU A 10 -13.89 11.18 -3.35
CA LEU A 10 -13.01 10.28 -4.10
C LEU A 10 -12.12 11.07 -5.06
N GLU A 11 -12.69 12.03 -5.79
CA GLU A 11 -11.93 12.92 -6.68
C GLU A 11 -10.91 13.75 -5.91
N MET A 12 -11.25 14.24 -4.71
CA MET A 12 -10.32 14.93 -3.82
C MET A 12 -9.17 14.02 -3.37
N ILE A 13 -9.46 12.77 -3.01
CA ILE A 13 -8.45 11.77 -2.63
C ILE A 13 -7.53 11.47 -3.81
N VAL A 14 -8.09 11.18 -4.99
CA VAL A 14 -7.31 10.90 -6.21
C VAL A 14 -6.45 12.10 -6.58
N LYS A 15 -7.01 13.31 -6.53
CA LYS A 15 -6.27 14.55 -6.76
C LYS A 15 -5.12 14.72 -5.76
N ASN A 16 -5.36 14.49 -4.47
CA ASN A 16 -4.30 14.57 -3.46
C ASN A 16 -3.22 13.51 -3.71
N ILE A 17 -3.59 12.28 -4.09
CA ILE A 17 -2.61 11.24 -4.40
C ILE A 17 -1.76 11.63 -5.62
N LEU A 18 -2.37 12.11 -6.70
CA LEU A 18 -1.68 12.38 -7.96
C LEU A 18 -0.95 13.72 -8.02
N GLU A 19 -1.43 14.73 -7.29
CA GLU A 19 -0.93 16.11 -7.36
C GLU A 19 -0.13 16.54 -6.12
N ASN A 20 -0.08 15.76 -5.04
CA ASN A 20 0.69 16.15 -3.85
C ASN A 20 2.21 15.99 -4.09
N PRO A 21 2.97 17.10 -4.09
CA PRO A 21 4.41 17.08 -4.39
C PRO A 21 5.24 16.34 -3.33
N ASN A 22 4.70 16.12 -2.12
CA ASN A 22 5.39 15.44 -1.02
C ASN A 22 5.05 13.96 -0.92
N LEU A 23 4.20 13.44 -1.80
CA LEU A 23 3.83 12.02 -1.84
C LEU A 23 4.70 11.27 -2.86
N CYS A 24 5.32 10.18 -2.43
CA CYS A 24 5.92 9.18 -3.32
C CYS A 24 5.03 7.94 -3.34
N ILE A 25 4.68 7.48 -4.55
CA ILE A 25 3.82 6.31 -4.75
C ILE A 25 4.64 5.20 -5.40
N ARG A 26 4.62 4.03 -4.78
CA ARG A 26 5.19 2.81 -5.35
C ARG A 26 4.16 1.70 -5.38
N ILE A 27 4.09 1.00 -6.49
CA ILE A 27 3.27 -0.19 -6.67
C ILE A 27 4.20 -1.37 -6.87
N ARG A 28 4.03 -2.41 -6.04
CA ARG A 28 4.77 -3.66 -6.19
C ARG A 28 3.81 -4.82 -6.40
N ILE A 29 4.06 -5.65 -7.41
CA ILE A 29 3.34 -6.91 -7.62
C ILE A 29 4.27 -8.06 -7.29
N TYR A 30 3.78 -9.00 -6.49
CA TYR A 30 4.50 -10.20 -6.11
C TYR A 30 3.79 -11.42 -6.65
N THR A 31 4.56 -12.34 -7.25
CA THR A 31 4.07 -13.59 -7.84
C THR A 31 4.90 -14.78 -7.33
N PHE A 32 4.24 -15.93 -7.17
CA PHE A 32 4.86 -17.13 -6.60
C PHE A 32 4.52 -18.36 -7.40
N ASN A 33 5.52 -19.21 -7.65
CA ASN A 33 5.31 -20.44 -8.41
C ASN A 33 4.70 -21.54 -7.52
N ASN A 34 5.30 -21.75 -6.35
CA ASN A 34 4.99 -22.89 -5.48
C ASN A 34 4.24 -22.48 -4.22
N GLU A 35 4.52 -21.29 -3.67
CA GLU A 35 3.95 -20.87 -2.39
C GLU A 35 2.64 -20.10 -2.55
N THR A 36 1.88 -19.97 -1.46
CA THR A 36 0.53 -19.38 -1.51
C THR A 36 0.41 -18.14 -0.64
N CYS A 37 -0.38 -17.19 -1.14
CA CYS A 37 -0.76 -15.97 -0.45
C CYS A 37 -2.03 -16.25 0.36
N LEU A 38 -2.03 -15.91 1.65
CA LEU A 38 -3.24 -15.95 2.45
C LEU A 38 -4.25 -14.90 1.98
N LEU A 39 -5.53 -15.21 2.13
CA LEU A 39 -6.62 -14.30 1.83
C LEU A 39 -7.08 -13.61 3.11
N SER A 40 -7.08 -12.28 3.10
CA SER A 40 -7.65 -11.47 4.16
C SER A 40 -9.18 -11.49 4.07
N ASP A 41 -9.85 -11.83 5.18
CA ASP A 41 -11.33 -11.77 5.29
C ASP A 41 -11.87 -10.33 5.23
N ARG A 42 -10.98 -9.33 5.40
CA ARG A 42 -11.27 -7.90 5.28
C ARG A 42 -11.06 -7.36 3.85
N GLY A 43 -10.58 -8.19 2.93
CA GLY A 43 -10.29 -7.82 1.54
C GLY A 43 -8.97 -7.07 1.31
N PHE A 44 -8.28 -6.66 2.38
CA PHE A 44 -6.96 -6.02 2.32
C PHE A 44 -6.19 -6.20 3.64
N ASN A 45 -4.88 -6.00 3.61
CA ASN A 45 -4.05 -5.85 4.80
C ASN A 45 -3.49 -4.44 4.89
N LEU A 46 -3.29 -3.96 6.11
CA LEU A 46 -2.41 -2.85 6.40
C LEU A 46 -1.09 -3.42 6.90
N ASN A 47 -0.01 -3.12 6.21
CA ASN A 47 1.31 -3.42 6.74
C ASN A 47 1.61 -2.35 7.79
N GLN A 48 1.76 -2.78 9.05
CA GLN A 48 2.06 -1.90 10.16
C GLN A 48 3.53 -1.48 10.02
N SER A 49 3.79 -0.40 9.27
CA SER A 49 5.05 0.31 9.43
C SER A 49 5.12 0.80 10.88
N ASN A 50 6.33 0.87 11.43
CA ASN A 50 6.52 1.40 12.79
C ASN A 50 6.18 2.91 12.90
N ASP A 51 5.89 3.55 11.76
CA ASP A 51 5.63 4.99 11.66
C ASP A 51 4.58 5.26 10.56
N PHE A 52 3.30 5.17 10.95
CA PHE A 52 2.15 5.44 10.08
C PHE A 52 2.12 6.87 9.53
N ASP A 53 2.82 7.80 10.18
CA ASP A 53 2.87 9.20 9.73
C ASP A 53 3.81 9.36 8.51
N LYS A 54 4.81 8.47 8.38
CA LYS A 54 5.77 8.47 7.28
C LYS A 54 5.40 7.55 6.12
N GLU A 55 4.88 6.36 6.42
CA GLU A 55 4.61 5.36 5.39
C GLU A 55 3.26 4.69 5.62
N MET A 56 2.46 4.65 4.56
CA MET A 56 1.21 3.93 4.52
C MET A 56 1.27 2.86 3.43
N VAL A 57 1.07 1.60 3.83
CA VAL A 57 1.21 0.43 2.95
C VAL A 57 -0.07 -0.41 2.97
N TRP A 58 -0.64 -0.58 1.78
CA TRP A 58 -1.89 -1.33 1.57
C TRP A 58 -1.59 -2.54 0.70
N GLU A 59 -2.04 -3.70 1.15
CA GLU A 59 -1.79 -4.98 0.46
C GLU A 59 -3.11 -5.63 0.09
N PHE A 60 -3.21 -6.10 -1.15
CA PHE A 60 -4.40 -6.77 -1.66
C PHE A 60 -4.02 -8.12 -2.27
N ASN A 61 -4.78 -9.15 -1.91
CA ASN A 61 -4.68 -10.43 -2.58
C ASN A 61 -5.17 -10.28 -4.03
N LEU A 62 -4.40 -10.78 -4.99
CA LEU A 62 -4.82 -10.85 -6.40
C LEU A 62 -5.22 -12.28 -6.78
N SER A 63 -4.53 -13.27 -6.23
CA SER A 63 -4.82 -14.69 -6.39
C SER A 63 -4.22 -15.51 -5.26
N SER A 64 -4.40 -16.84 -5.27
CA SER A 64 -3.70 -17.74 -4.36
C SER A 64 -2.18 -17.70 -4.51
N LYS A 65 -1.64 -17.11 -5.60
CA LYS A 65 -0.21 -17.06 -5.95
C LYS A 65 0.32 -15.64 -6.15
N SER A 66 -0.46 -14.61 -5.87
CA SER A 66 -0.02 -13.23 -6.07
C SER A 66 -0.74 -12.23 -5.17
N PHE A 67 0.00 -11.16 -4.82
CA PHE A 67 -0.54 -10.00 -4.14
C PHE A 67 0.08 -8.72 -4.70
N ILE A 68 -0.62 -7.61 -4.51
CA ILE A 68 -0.16 -6.26 -4.86
C ILE A 68 -0.02 -5.42 -3.61
N ARG A 69 1.01 -4.58 -3.58
CA ARG A 69 1.29 -3.63 -2.52
C ARG A 69 1.33 -2.22 -3.07
N TYR A 70 0.47 -1.36 -2.52
CA TYR A 70 0.52 0.08 -2.71
C TYR A 70 1.25 0.70 -1.53
N ILE A 71 2.29 1.48 -1.83
CA ILE A 71 3.15 2.11 -0.86
C ILE A 71 3.05 3.61 -1.08
N PHE A 72 2.58 4.31 -0.05
CA PHE A 72 2.44 5.76 -0.02
C PHE A 72 3.41 6.30 1.03
N ILE A 73 4.48 6.94 0.58
CA ILE A 73 5.49 7.50 1.47
C ILE A 73 5.29 9.01 1.51
N ARG A 74 5.05 9.54 2.71
CA ARG A 74 5.02 10.97 3.01
C ARG A 74 6.41 11.36 3.46
N ASP A 75 7.05 12.27 2.72
CA ASP A 75 8.36 12.84 3.07
C ASP A 75 9.45 11.84 3.52
N ASP A 76 9.93 11.03 2.56
CA ASP A 76 11.22 10.36 2.68
C ASP A 76 12.40 11.31 2.38
N LEU A 77 12.16 12.44 1.71
CA LEU A 77 13.24 13.30 1.24
C LEU A 77 14.02 13.94 2.39
N GLU A 78 13.33 14.38 3.46
CA GLU A 78 13.99 14.92 4.66
C GLU A 78 14.62 13.83 5.53
N ASN A 79 14.17 12.58 5.43
CA ASN A 79 14.78 11.44 6.13
C ASN A 79 15.93 10.79 5.33
N LEU A 80 16.04 11.04 4.02
CA LEU A 80 17.18 10.70 3.15
C LEU A 80 18.30 11.73 3.24
N ILE A 81 17.99 12.94 3.72
CA ILE A 81 19.00 13.95 4.02
C ILE A 81 19.83 13.45 5.22
N PRO A 82 21.16 13.29 5.08
CA PRO A 82 22.02 13.08 6.23
C PRO A 82 21.94 14.29 7.18
N ASP A 83 22.17 14.11 8.49
CA ASP A 83 22.09 15.15 9.54
C ASP A 83 22.86 16.47 9.23
N ASN A 84 23.76 16.45 8.23
CA ASN A 84 24.45 17.62 7.70
C ASN A 84 24.32 17.70 6.17
N PRO A 85 23.17 18.18 5.63
CA PRO A 85 23.00 18.36 4.19
C PRO A 85 23.92 19.45 3.67
N ASN A 86 24.76 19.13 2.70
CA ASN A 86 25.36 20.15 1.86
C ASN A 86 24.32 20.75 0.90
N ILE A 87 24.66 21.89 0.29
CA ILE A 87 23.80 22.63 -0.67
C ILE A 87 23.29 21.70 -1.79
N LEU A 88 24.09 20.71 -2.21
CA LEU A 88 23.76 19.77 -3.26
C LEU A 88 22.51 18.93 -2.95
N TRP A 89 22.29 18.54 -1.69
CA TRP A 89 21.07 17.80 -1.32
C TRP A 89 19.82 18.62 -1.52
N LYS A 90 19.83 19.89 -1.13
CA LYS A 90 18.68 20.78 -1.32
C LYS A 90 18.33 20.94 -2.80
N GLU A 91 19.35 21.10 -3.65
CA GLU A 91 19.17 21.18 -5.11
C GLU A 91 18.64 19.88 -5.73
N ILE A 92 19.08 18.71 -5.24
CA ILE A 92 18.56 17.41 -5.66
C ILE A 92 17.09 17.24 -5.27
N LEU A 93 16.72 17.68 -4.07
CA LEU A 93 15.33 17.62 -3.59
C LEU A 93 14.42 18.56 -4.37
N ASP A 94 14.86 19.79 -4.60
CA ASP A 94 14.12 20.77 -5.39
C ASP A 94 13.95 20.28 -6.83
N PHE A 95 14.99 19.67 -7.41
CA PHE A 95 14.91 19.02 -8.72
C PHE A 95 13.90 17.87 -8.71
N TYR A 96 13.96 16.96 -7.74
CA TYR A 96 13.01 15.84 -7.62
C TYR A 96 11.56 16.32 -7.46
N LYS A 97 11.33 17.34 -6.64
CA LYS A 97 10.01 17.97 -6.45
C LYS A 97 9.52 18.70 -7.71
N SER A 98 10.42 19.15 -8.57
CA SER A 98 10.10 19.82 -9.84
C SER A 98 9.75 18.88 -10.99
N GLN A 99 10.09 17.58 -10.88
CA GLN A 99 9.80 16.61 -11.93
C GLN A 99 8.31 16.23 -11.91
N PRO A 100 7.72 15.90 -13.08
CA PRO A 100 6.38 15.31 -13.12
C PRO A 100 6.32 14.06 -12.24
N LYS A 101 5.28 13.97 -11.40
CA LYS A 101 5.09 12.81 -10.54
C LYS A 101 4.96 11.55 -11.38
N SER A 102 5.78 10.56 -11.08
CA SER A 102 5.68 9.23 -11.65
C SER A 102 5.30 8.24 -10.56
N ILE A 103 4.35 7.36 -10.88
CA ILE A 103 4.06 6.19 -10.06
C ILE A 103 5.11 5.16 -10.43
N SER A 104 5.95 4.78 -9.46
CA SER A 104 6.92 3.72 -9.69
C SER A 104 6.22 2.36 -9.60
N TYR A 105 6.58 1.46 -10.52
CA TYR A 105 6.02 0.12 -10.60
C TYR A 105 7.15 -0.91 -10.67
N GLU A 106 7.03 -1.96 -9.88
CA GLU A 106 7.96 -3.09 -9.87
C GLU A 106 7.18 -4.41 -9.75
N SER A 107 7.63 -5.44 -10.48
CA SER A 107 7.13 -6.80 -10.33
C SER A 107 8.25 -7.70 -9.85
N LYS A 108 7.97 -8.52 -8.84
CA LYS A 108 8.92 -9.46 -8.25
C LYS A 108 8.33 -10.88 -8.28
N ASN A 109 9.20 -11.85 -8.53
CA ASN A 109 8.84 -13.27 -8.54
C ASN A 109 9.62 -14.02 -7.46
N ASN A 110 8.91 -14.83 -6.67
CA ASN A 110 9.46 -15.65 -5.59
C ASN A 110 10.28 -14.89 -4.54
N ASP A 111 9.90 -13.64 -4.22
CA ASP A 111 10.45 -12.92 -3.08
C ASP A 111 9.81 -13.46 -1.78
N LEU A 112 10.37 -14.56 -1.27
CA LEU A 112 9.77 -15.31 -0.15
C LEU A 112 9.73 -14.51 1.15
N ARG A 113 10.66 -13.56 1.33
CA ARG A 113 10.65 -12.66 2.48
C ARG A 113 9.41 -11.77 2.48
N GLU A 114 9.04 -11.28 1.31
CA GLU A 114 7.88 -10.41 1.15
C GLU A 114 6.56 -11.20 1.25
N LEU A 115 6.56 -12.46 0.81
CA LEU A 115 5.46 -13.38 1.05
C LEU A 115 5.26 -13.67 2.53
N GLU A 116 6.33 -13.95 3.26
CA GLU A 116 6.31 -14.20 4.69
C GLU A 116 5.69 -13.01 5.42
N GLN A 117 6.17 -11.80 5.14
CA GLN A 117 5.63 -10.57 5.72
C GLN A 117 4.16 -10.37 5.39
N TYR A 118 3.76 -10.55 4.12
CA TYR A 118 2.36 -10.42 3.71
C TYR A 118 1.44 -11.41 4.44
N ASN A 119 1.87 -12.68 4.57
CA ASN A 119 1.09 -13.69 5.27
C ASN A 119 1.00 -13.41 6.77
N GLN A 120 2.09 -12.93 7.40
CA GLN A 120 2.07 -12.46 8.79
C GLN A 120 1.11 -11.29 8.98
N ASN A 121 1.17 -10.28 8.11
CA ASN A 121 0.24 -9.15 8.14
C ASN A 121 -1.21 -9.61 7.99
N THR A 122 -1.47 -10.58 7.10
CA THR A 122 -2.80 -11.15 6.92
C THR A 122 -3.30 -11.76 8.21
N VAL A 123 -2.50 -12.62 8.85
CA VAL A 123 -2.89 -13.26 10.12
C VAL A 123 -3.13 -12.22 11.21
N THR A 124 -2.21 -11.28 11.42
CA THR A 124 -2.35 -10.24 12.45
C THR A 124 -3.59 -9.37 12.21
N TYR A 125 -3.75 -8.87 10.99
CA TYR A 125 -4.83 -7.94 10.66
C TYR A 125 -6.21 -8.59 10.69
N CYS A 126 -6.30 -9.86 10.27
CA CYS A 126 -7.55 -10.62 10.38
C CYS A 126 -7.83 -11.00 11.84
N HIS A 127 -6.84 -11.51 12.58
CA HIS A 127 -7.00 -11.94 13.97
C HIS A 127 -7.46 -10.82 14.91
N GLU A 128 -6.89 -9.62 14.79
CA GLU A 128 -7.24 -8.49 15.67
C GLU A 128 -8.62 -7.89 15.40
N ARG A 129 -9.19 -8.13 14.20
CA ARG A 129 -10.36 -7.40 13.70
C ARG A 129 -11.30 -8.27 12.86
N VAL A 130 -11.54 -9.52 13.32
CA VAL A 130 -12.39 -10.52 12.65
C VAL A 130 -13.81 -9.98 12.49
N PHE A 131 -14.31 -9.96 11.25
CA PHE A 131 -15.67 -9.46 10.97
C PHE A 131 -16.75 -10.51 11.20
N ASN A 132 -16.43 -11.81 11.10
CA ASN A 132 -17.36 -12.89 11.46
C ASN A 132 -16.66 -14.27 11.55
N SER A 133 -16.52 -14.83 12.74
CA SER A 133 -16.03 -16.21 12.97
C SER A 133 -17.16 -17.21 13.22
N GLN A 134 -18.43 -16.82 13.05
CA GLN A 134 -19.54 -17.70 13.40
C GLN A 134 -19.87 -18.69 12.27
N SER A 135 -19.94 -19.96 12.65
CA SER A 135 -20.37 -21.06 11.79
C SER A 135 -21.85 -21.02 11.41
N ASN A 136 -22.64 -20.18 12.07
CA ASN A 136 -24.06 -19.97 11.80
C ASN A 136 -24.28 -18.52 11.33
N CYS A 137 -24.30 -18.33 10.01
CA CYS A 137 -24.60 -17.05 9.40
C CYS A 137 -26.05 -17.06 8.94
N TYR A 138 -26.84 -16.06 9.35
CA TYR A 138 -28.23 -15.95 8.95
C TYR A 138 -28.37 -15.94 7.42
N GLY A 139 -29.14 -16.87 6.88
CA GLY A 139 -29.38 -17.02 5.44
C GLY A 139 -28.35 -17.87 4.69
N VAL A 140 -27.37 -18.48 5.36
CA VAL A 140 -26.37 -19.36 4.74
C VAL A 140 -26.29 -20.69 5.47
N GLU A 141 -26.65 -21.80 4.81
CA GLU A 141 -26.32 -23.16 5.26
C GLU A 141 -24.99 -23.59 4.64
N VAL A 142 -23.96 -23.72 5.48
CA VAL A 142 -22.70 -24.32 5.06
C VAL A 142 -22.85 -25.84 5.09
N ILE A 143 -23.10 -26.45 3.94
CA ILE A 143 -23.08 -27.90 3.77
C ILE A 143 -21.62 -28.34 3.73
N LYS A 144 -21.14 -28.95 4.82
CA LYS A 144 -19.80 -29.54 4.87
C LYS A 144 -19.79 -30.79 3.99
N SER A 145 -18.99 -30.77 2.92
CA SER A 145 -18.63 -31.94 2.10
C SER A 145 -17.61 -32.83 2.80
#